data_AF-A0A7S2HMU9-F1
#
_entry.id   AF-A0A7S2HMU9-F1
#
_cell.length_a   1.000
_cell.length_b   1.000
_cell.length_c   1.000
_cell.angle_alpha   90.00
_cell.angle_beta   90.00
_cell.angle_gamma   90.00
#
_symmetry.space_group_name_H-M   'P 1'
#
loop_
_entity.id
_entity.type
_entity.pdbx_description
1 polymer ?
#
loop_
_entity_poly.entity_id
_entity_poly.type
_entity_poly.pdbx_seq_one_letter_code
_entity_poly.pdbx_strand_id
1 'polypeptide(L)'
;SASMLSAAALLSFIALTAASTLAPSPSQSRKPALLPRGVADEESSLLRFRGGDDEEQPKTGRVWTASTFTRDHCRFAWELAGYLGAYLAPGRALDAKTIESVMCTMNSINACPYCTGLHGELARMASTEIDPVAPAVVYATVFAKETGRGARCRAAFEALAKSVGSSKAASVRSLCWALLWGKTTGNSINTVRGKFVSLKLHTLTPFESIMFLSYGPLFLVIGIFNAMIKRAPAIPGWFSTLIGVFLWLPQAAHIFPIGLISLILRLIIAPFVGLSL
;
A
#
# COMPACT_ATOMS: atom_id res chain seq x y z
N SER A 1 -14.89 -23.75 3.04
CA SER A 1 -15.35 -23.00 4.23
C SER A 1 -14.72 -21.60 4.37
N ALA A 2 -13.58 -21.28 3.74
CA ALA A 2 -12.96 -19.95 3.80
C ALA A 2 -13.72 -18.83 3.02
N SER A 3 -14.60 -19.18 2.08
CA SER A 3 -15.36 -18.20 1.27
C SER A 3 -16.50 -17.52 2.04
N MET A 4 -17.09 -18.18 3.05
CA MET A 4 -18.23 -17.62 3.81
C MET A 4 -17.81 -16.59 4.86
N LEU A 5 -16.60 -16.71 5.42
CA LEU A 5 -16.02 -15.70 6.31
C LEU A 5 -15.77 -14.36 5.60
N SER A 6 -15.48 -14.40 4.30
CA SER A 6 -15.25 -13.21 3.47
C SER A 6 -16.55 -12.41 3.22
N ALA A 7 -17.68 -13.10 3.01
CA ALA A 7 -18.98 -12.46 2.78
C ALA A 7 -19.60 -11.85 4.05
N ALA A 8 -19.41 -12.48 5.21
CA ALA A 8 -19.88 -11.93 6.50
C ALA A 8 -19.07 -10.70 6.94
N ALA A 9 -17.76 -10.70 6.69
CA ALA A 9 -16.91 -9.52 6.90
C ALA A 9 -17.29 -8.37 5.95
N LEU A 10 -17.69 -8.69 4.71
CA LEU A 10 -18.13 -7.73 3.69
C LEU A 10 -19.40 -6.97 4.10
N LEU A 11 -20.44 -7.68 4.55
CA LEU A 11 -21.70 -7.07 5.01
C LEU A 11 -21.49 -6.22 6.27
N SER A 12 -20.62 -6.65 7.17
CA SER A 12 -20.26 -5.89 8.38
C SER A 12 -19.52 -4.59 8.06
N PHE A 13 -18.69 -4.57 7.00
CA PHE A 13 -17.95 -3.38 6.57
C PHE A 13 -18.86 -2.32 5.91
N ILE A 14 -19.87 -2.75 5.16
CA ILE A 14 -20.88 -1.87 4.56
C ILE A 14 -21.73 -1.21 5.66
N ALA A 15 -22.13 -1.98 6.69
CA ALA A 15 -22.92 -1.44 7.81
C ALA A 15 -22.13 -0.43 8.65
N LEU A 16 -20.82 -0.64 8.83
CA LEU A 16 -19.98 0.21 9.69
C LEU A 16 -19.62 1.56 9.03
N THR A 17 -19.41 1.57 7.71
CA THR A 17 -19.12 2.81 6.95
C THR A 17 -20.32 3.76 6.89
N ALA A 18 -21.54 3.22 6.90
CA ALA A 18 -22.75 4.03 7.01
C ALA A 18 -22.91 4.71 8.39
N ALA A 19 -22.45 4.07 9.48
CA ALA A 19 -22.64 4.56 10.84
C ALA A 19 -21.67 5.69 11.27
N SER A 20 -20.50 5.81 10.65
CA SER A 20 -19.47 6.81 11.04
C SER A 20 -19.69 8.23 10.46
N THR A 21 -20.79 8.49 9.75
CA THR A 21 -21.02 9.76 9.03
C THR A 21 -22.06 10.69 9.66
N LEU A 22 -22.61 10.33 10.82
CA LEU A 22 -23.44 11.22 11.63
C LEU A 22 -22.57 12.06 12.58
N ALA A 23 -21.66 12.86 12.03
CA ALA A 23 -20.99 13.94 12.77
C ALA A 23 -21.41 15.29 12.16
N PRO A 24 -21.75 16.31 12.96
CA PRO A 24 -22.26 17.57 12.45
C PRO A 24 -21.16 18.35 11.70
N SER A 25 -21.56 18.91 10.56
CA SER A 25 -20.71 19.69 9.64
C SER A 25 -20.26 21.02 10.27
N PRO A 26 -18.97 21.39 10.22
CA PRO A 26 -18.54 22.74 10.57
C PRO A 26 -18.68 23.69 9.37
N SER A 27 -18.99 24.94 9.71
CA SER A 27 -19.40 26.05 8.87
C SER A 27 -18.51 26.37 7.66
N GLN A 28 -19.16 26.74 6.56
CA GLN A 28 -18.58 27.28 5.33
C GLN A 28 -17.81 28.59 5.57
N SER A 29 -16.61 28.72 4.97
CA SER A 29 -15.96 30.02 4.76
C SER A 29 -15.19 30.09 3.42
N ARG A 30 -15.69 31.02 2.59
CA ARG A 30 -15.12 31.81 1.47
C ARG A 30 -14.41 31.13 0.29
N LYS A 31 -15.03 31.33 -0.89
CA LYS A 31 -14.49 31.21 -2.26
C LYS A 31 -13.42 32.27 -2.57
N PRO A 32 -12.41 31.93 -3.39
CA PRO A 32 -11.75 32.88 -4.30
C PRO A 32 -12.04 32.57 -5.78
N ALA A 33 -11.70 33.56 -6.61
CA ALA A 33 -12.20 33.89 -7.94
C ALA A 33 -11.96 32.88 -9.08
N LEU A 34 -12.86 32.93 -10.07
CA LEU A 34 -12.76 32.25 -11.37
C LEU A 34 -11.59 32.77 -12.20
N LEU A 35 -10.85 31.83 -12.82
CA LEU A 35 -10.01 32.07 -14.00
C LEU A 35 -10.64 31.38 -15.23
N PRO A 36 -10.34 31.85 -16.45
CA PRO A 36 -11.13 31.53 -17.64
C PRO A 36 -10.87 30.12 -18.18
N ARG A 37 -11.97 29.45 -18.57
CA ARG A 37 -12.02 28.13 -19.19
C ARG A 37 -11.44 28.20 -20.61
N GLY A 38 -10.35 27.46 -20.85
CA GLY A 38 -9.81 27.17 -22.17
C GLY A 38 -9.70 25.66 -22.40
N VAL A 39 -10.64 25.13 -23.18
CA VAL A 39 -10.56 23.96 -24.09
C VAL A 39 -9.51 22.88 -23.77
N ALA A 40 -9.84 21.95 -22.86
CA ALA A 40 -9.33 20.56 -22.81
C ALA A 40 -9.93 19.83 -21.60
N ASP A 41 -11.24 19.50 -21.58
CA ASP A 41 -11.84 18.94 -20.36
C ASP A 41 -13.06 18.02 -20.58
N GLU A 42 -13.07 17.17 -21.62
CA GLU A 42 -14.09 16.12 -21.75
C GLU A 42 -13.57 14.70 -21.47
N GLU A 43 -12.29 14.38 -21.72
CA GLU A 43 -11.71 13.07 -21.33
C GLU A 43 -11.22 13.01 -19.86
N SER A 44 -11.27 14.12 -19.12
CA SER A 44 -10.72 14.27 -17.75
C SER A 44 -11.74 13.98 -16.63
N SER A 45 -13.01 13.73 -16.98
CA SER A 45 -14.13 13.72 -16.03
C SER A 45 -14.40 12.37 -15.35
N LEU A 46 -14.21 11.24 -16.04
CA LEU A 46 -14.71 9.94 -15.53
C LEU A 46 -13.77 9.16 -14.60
N LEU A 47 -12.55 9.64 -14.35
CA LEU A 47 -11.56 8.94 -13.51
C LEU A 47 -10.71 9.90 -12.66
N ARG A 48 -11.28 10.95 -12.08
CA ARG A 48 -10.61 11.69 -10.98
C ARG A 48 -10.59 10.86 -9.70
N PHE A 49 -9.89 9.72 -9.73
CA PHE A 49 -9.34 9.03 -8.55
C PHE A 49 -8.16 9.80 -7.92
N ARG A 50 -8.13 11.12 -8.11
CA ARG A 50 -7.06 11.99 -7.64
C ARG A 50 -7.31 12.23 -6.16
N GLY A 51 -6.76 11.35 -5.33
CA GLY A 51 -6.79 11.50 -3.87
C GLY A 51 -6.28 12.89 -3.51
N GLY A 52 -7.06 13.62 -2.72
CA GLY A 52 -6.76 14.96 -2.25
C GLY A 52 -5.40 15.02 -1.54
N ASP A 53 -4.81 16.21 -1.54
CA ASP A 53 -3.59 16.56 -0.80
C ASP A 53 -3.83 16.59 0.73
N ASP A 54 -4.77 15.79 1.23
CA ASP A 54 -5.22 15.85 2.61
C ASP A 54 -4.14 15.29 3.54
N GLU A 55 -3.70 16.12 4.49
CA GLU A 55 -2.80 15.83 5.62
C GLU A 55 -3.38 14.78 6.61
N GLU A 56 -4.18 13.83 6.14
CA GLU A 56 -5.03 12.98 6.98
C GLU A 56 -4.21 11.95 7.80
N GLN A 57 -2.93 11.75 7.49
CA GLN A 57 -2.07 10.75 8.14
C GLN A 57 -0.62 11.25 8.28
N PRO A 58 0.08 10.87 9.37
CA PRO A 58 1.51 11.13 9.49
C PRO A 58 2.27 10.42 8.36
N LYS A 59 3.32 11.08 7.86
CA LYS A 59 4.16 10.54 6.78
C LYS A 59 4.83 9.22 7.20
N THR A 60 5.18 9.09 8.48
CA THR A 60 5.76 7.91 9.13
C THR A 60 4.75 7.22 10.07
N GLY A 61 4.88 5.92 10.29
CA GLY A 61 4.00 5.19 11.23
C GLY A 61 2.53 5.07 10.79
N ARG A 62 2.25 5.31 9.50
CA ARG A 62 0.89 5.28 8.93
C ARG A 62 0.12 4.01 9.31
N VAL A 63 -1.14 4.19 9.70
CA VAL A 63 -2.10 3.12 9.96
C VAL A 63 -3.33 3.31 9.07
N TRP A 64 -4.16 2.29 8.95
CA TRP A 64 -5.39 2.39 8.18
C TRP A 64 -6.44 3.21 8.93
N THR A 65 -7.10 4.11 8.20
CA THR A 65 -8.42 4.66 8.53
C THR A 65 -9.41 4.16 7.50
N ALA A 66 -10.71 4.19 7.79
CA ALA A 66 -11.73 3.76 6.84
C ALA A 66 -11.65 4.53 5.49
N SER A 67 -11.45 5.85 5.53
CA SER A 67 -11.28 6.70 4.34
C SER A 67 -10.08 6.26 3.50
N THR A 68 -8.90 6.27 4.10
CA THR A 68 -7.65 5.91 3.40
C THR A 68 -7.59 4.46 2.95
N PHE A 69 -8.27 3.56 3.67
CA PHE A 69 -8.32 2.14 3.34
C PHE A 69 -8.98 1.90 2.00
N THR A 70 -10.21 2.40 1.79
CA THR A 70 -10.92 2.16 0.53
C THR A 70 -10.22 2.84 -0.65
N ARG A 71 -9.71 4.07 -0.45
CA ARG A 71 -8.92 4.80 -1.43
C ARG A 71 -7.73 4.03 -1.94
N ASP A 72 -6.89 3.61 -1.00
CA ASP A 72 -5.58 3.09 -1.35
C ASP A 72 -5.70 1.64 -1.84
N HIS A 73 -6.70 0.86 -1.41
CA HIS A 73 -6.93 -0.50 -1.91
C HIS A 73 -7.32 -0.57 -3.38
N CYS A 74 -8.06 0.41 -3.91
CA CYS A 74 -8.28 0.51 -5.36
C CYS A 74 -6.94 0.65 -6.09
N ARG A 75 -6.07 1.51 -5.57
CA ARG A 75 -4.75 1.75 -6.17
C ARG A 75 -3.85 0.52 -6.07
N PHE A 76 -3.82 -0.15 -4.93
CA PHE A 76 -2.98 -1.34 -4.74
C PHE A 76 -3.41 -2.48 -5.66
N ALA A 77 -4.72 -2.70 -5.83
CA ALA A 77 -5.22 -3.73 -6.74
C ALA A 77 -4.73 -3.49 -8.18
N TRP A 78 -4.68 -2.23 -8.61
CA TRP A 78 -4.13 -1.86 -9.92
C TRP A 78 -2.63 -2.13 -10.08
N GLU A 79 -1.86 -2.01 -8.99
CA GLU A 79 -0.40 -2.22 -9.01
C GLU A 79 -0.01 -3.70 -8.84
N LEU A 80 -0.94 -4.62 -8.53
CA LEU A 80 -0.64 -6.04 -8.30
C LEU A 80 0.04 -6.71 -9.50
N ALA A 81 -0.44 -6.47 -10.72
CA ALA A 81 0.16 -7.04 -11.92
C ALA A 81 1.56 -6.48 -12.18
N GLY A 82 1.76 -5.19 -11.91
CA GLY A 82 3.07 -4.55 -11.99
C GLY A 82 4.04 -5.09 -10.94
N TYR A 83 3.54 -5.41 -9.75
CA TYR A 83 4.32 -6.01 -8.67
C TYR A 83 4.77 -7.43 -9.04
N LEU A 84 3.89 -8.28 -9.57
CA LEU A 84 4.28 -9.60 -10.09
C LEU A 84 5.27 -9.47 -11.26
N GLY A 85 5.02 -8.49 -12.14
CA GLY A 85 5.88 -8.20 -13.28
C GLY A 85 7.31 -7.78 -12.89
N ALA A 86 7.50 -7.22 -11.70
CA ALA A 86 8.82 -6.90 -11.18
C ALA A 86 9.69 -8.16 -10.93
N TYR A 87 9.07 -9.33 -10.78
CA TYR A 87 9.77 -10.61 -10.59
C TYR A 87 9.89 -11.42 -11.88
N LEU A 88 8.82 -11.48 -12.69
CA LEU A 88 8.71 -12.49 -13.75
C LEU A 88 8.68 -11.93 -15.17
N ALA A 89 8.25 -10.68 -15.38
CA ALA A 89 7.90 -10.23 -16.72
C ALA A 89 9.14 -9.79 -17.51
N PRO A 90 9.40 -10.35 -18.72
CA PRO A 90 10.51 -9.93 -19.56
C PRO A 90 10.49 -8.42 -19.82
N GLY A 91 11.65 -7.77 -19.74
CA GLY A 91 11.79 -6.31 -19.88
C GLY A 91 11.26 -5.47 -18.71
N ARG A 92 10.62 -6.09 -17.71
CA ARG A 92 10.12 -5.46 -16.48
C ARG A 92 10.75 -6.00 -15.22
N ALA A 93 11.20 -7.25 -15.25
CA ALA A 93 11.81 -7.93 -14.13
C ALA A 93 13.06 -7.17 -13.67
N LEU A 94 13.20 -7.09 -12.35
CA LEU A 94 14.31 -6.46 -11.66
C LEU A 94 15.15 -7.57 -11.01
N ASP A 95 16.44 -7.31 -10.84
CA ASP A 95 17.29 -8.21 -10.08
C ASP A 95 16.96 -8.14 -8.58
N ALA A 96 17.27 -9.20 -7.84
CA ALA A 96 16.97 -9.31 -6.42
C ALA A 96 17.54 -8.14 -5.59
N LYS A 97 18.74 -7.65 -5.93
CA LYS A 97 19.37 -6.56 -5.19
C LYS A 97 18.61 -5.25 -5.39
N THR A 98 18.18 -4.95 -6.61
CA THR A 98 17.33 -3.79 -6.88
C THR A 98 16.00 -3.87 -6.12
N ILE A 99 15.36 -5.05 -6.13
CA ILE A 99 14.07 -5.26 -5.43
C ILE A 99 14.24 -4.98 -3.94
N GLU A 100 15.19 -5.65 -3.27
CA GLU A 100 15.36 -5.48 -1.83
C GLU A 100 15.91 -4.10 -1.45
N SER A 101 16.71 -3.45 -2.32
CA SER A 101 17.11 -2.05 -2.12
C SER A 101 15.90 -1.12 -2.09
N VAL A 102 14.94 -1.30 -3.00
CA VAL A 102 13.68 -0.54 -3.01
C VAL A 102 12.87 -0.83 -1.75
N MET A 103 12.73 -2.10 -1.37
CA MET A 103 11.94 -2.50 -0.22
C MET A 103 12.54 -1.98 1.10
N CYS A 104 13.83 -2.18 1.34
CA CYS A 104 14.50 -1.67 2.53
C CYS A 104 14.46 -0.15 2.62
N THR A 105 14.66 0.56 1.49
CA THR A 105 14.59 2.04 1.45
C THR A 105 13.19 2.55 1.79
N MET A 106 12.16 1.96 1.21
CA MET A 106 10.77 2.33 1.48
C MET A 106 10.38 2.14 2.96
N ASN A 107 10.94 1.12 3.59
CA ASN A 107 10.69 0.80 5.00
C ASN A 107 11.58 1.60 5.97
N SER A 108 12.77 2.07 5.57
CA SER A 108 13.65 2.87 6.44
C SER A 108 13.06 4.24 6.78
N ILE A 109 12.26 4.80 5.88
CA ILE A 109 11.58 6.08 6.08
C ILE A 109 10.30 5.89 6.91
N ASN A 110 9.55 4.82 6.63
CA ASN A 110 8.27 4.52 7.27
C ASN A 110 8.35 3.15 7.94
N ALA A 111 8.99 3.14 9.12
CA ALA A 111 9.34 1.94 9.85
C ALA A 111 8.11 1.04 10.13
N CYS A 112 8.17 -0.19 9.63
CA CYS A 112 7.29 -1.29 10.01
C CYS A 112 8.16 -2.49 10.44
N PRO A 113 8.06 -2.96 11.70
CA PRO A 113 8.88 -4.08 12.19
C PRO A 113 8.75 -5.37 11.36
N TYR A 114 7.57 -5.65 10.81
CA TYR A 114 7.35 -6.82 9.94
C TYR A 114 8.16 -6.72 8.66
N CYS A 115 8.11 -5.55 8.00
CA CYS A 115 8.84 -5.29 6.77
C CYS A 115 10.35 -5.22 7.03
N THR A 116 10.79 -4.66 8.17
CA THR A 116 12.20 -4.66 8.58
C THR A 116 12.73 -6.08 8.71
N GLY A 117 11.98 -6.97 9.38
CA GLY A 117 12.36 -8.37 9.50
C GLY A 117 12.43 -9.03 8.12
N LEU A 118 11.31 -9.06 7.40
CA LEU A 118 11.22 -9.79 6.14
C LEU A 118 12.22 -9.29 5.09
N HIS A 119 12.19 -8.01 4.74
CA HIS A 119 13.04 -7.46 3.68
C HIS A 119 14.49 -7.30 4.13
N GLY A 120 14.76 -7.11 5.42
CA GLY A 120 16.14 -7.13 5.94
C GLY A 120 16.80 -8.49 5.72
N GLU A 121 16.08 -9.59 6.03
CA GLU A 121 16.59 -10.93 5.79
C GLU A 121 16.67 -11.28 4.30
N LEU A 122 15.69 -10.88 3.48
CA LEU A 122 15.74 -11.07 2.04
C LEU A 122 16.90 -10.28 1.39
N ALA A 123 17.14 -9.03 1.81
CA ALA A 123 18.28 -8.24 1.37
C ALA A 123 19.62 -8.90 1.70
N ARG A 124 19.75 -9.43 2.93
CA ARG A 124 20.93 -10.18 3.37
C ARG A 124 21.13 -11.44 2.51
N MET A 125 20.06 -12.21 2.29
CA MET A 125 20.11 -13.42 1.47
C MET A 125 20.43 -13.12 -0.01
N ALA A 126 20.06 -11.94 -0.52
CA ALA A 126 20.42 -11.46 -1.84
C ALA A 126 21.80 -10.78 -1.91
N SER A 127 22.53 -10.70 -0.79
CA SER A 127 23.80 -9.98 -0.66
C SER A 127 23.69 -8.54 -1.19
N THR A 128 22.65 -7.85 -0.74
CA THR A 128 22.30 -6.50 -1.17
C THR A 128 23.00 -5.48 -0.28
N GLU A 129 23.75 -4.58 -0.90
CA GLU A 129 24.23 -3.34 -0.30
C GLU A 129 23.46 -2.20 -0.94
N ILE A 130 22.81 -1.36 -0.12
CA ILE A 130 21.94 -0.30 -0.62
C ILE A 130 22.81 0.87 -1.07
N ASP A 131 22.86 1.10 -2.39
CA ASP A 131 23.45 2.31 -2.95
C ASP A 131 22.43 3.47 -2.90
N PRO A 132 22.66 4.51 -2.08
CA PRO A 132 21.73 5.62 -1.92
C PRO A 132 21.55 6.46 -3.19
N VAL A 133 22.49 6.39 -4.16
CA VAL A 133 22.40 7.15 -5.42
C VAL A 133 21.79 6.33 -6.56
N ALA A 134 21.53 5.05 -6.37
CA ALA A 134 20.89 4.22 -7.38
C ALA A 134 19.51 4.80 -7.75
N PRO A 135 19.15 4.91 -9.05
CA PRO A 135 17.91 5.56 -9.48
C PRO A 135 16.64 5.03 -8.80
N ALA A 136 16.56 3.71 -8.62
CA ALA A 136 15.43 3.06 -7.95
C ALA A 136 15.34 3.43 -6.46
N VAL A 137 16.47 3.56 -5.76
CA VAL A 137 16.56 3.95 -4.35
C VAL A 137 16.21 5.43 -4.17
N VAL A 138 16.70 6.30 -5.06
CA VAL A 138 16.34 7.73 -5.08
C VAL A 138 14.83 7.90 -5.25
N TYR A 139 14.23 7.22 -6.23
CA TYR A 139 12.79 7.26 -6.43
C TYR A 139 12.03 6.68 -5.23
N ALA A 140 12.42 5.52 -4.71
CA ALA A 140 11.82 4.90 -3.52
C ALA A 140 11.85 5.85 -2.30
N THR A 141 12.94 6.58 -2.13
CA THR A 141 13.09 7.60 -1.08
C THR A 141 12.06 8.72 -1.23
N VAL A 142 11.92 9.28 -2.44
CA VAL A 142 10.92 10.32 -2.71
C VAL A 142 9.51 9.77 -2.53
N PHE A 143 9.23 8.60 -3.09
CA PHE A 143 7.93 7.94 -2.99
C PHE A 143 7.53 7.72 -1.54
N ALA A 144 8.45 7.24 -0.68
CA ALA A 144 8.17 6.98 0.72
C ALA A 144 7.85 8.27 1.52
N LYS A 145 8.52 9.38 1.19
CA LYS A 145 8.30 10.71 1.81
C LYS A 145 7.00 11.36 1.34
N GLU A 146 6.61 11.12 0.10
CA GLU A 146 5.43 11.71 -0.54
C GLU A 146 4.23 10.75 -0.59
N THR A 147 4.36 9.56 0.01
CA THR A 147 3.32 8.52 0.02
C THR A 147 2.79 8.18 -1.38
N GLY A 148 3.69 8.21 -2.37
CA GLY A 148 3.39 7.94 -3.78
C GLY A 148 2.58 9.01 -4.51
N ARG A 149 2.44 10.22 -3.94
CA ARG A 149 1.58 11.29 -4.46
C ARG A 149 2.35 12.60 -4.65
N GLY A 150 1.68 13.63 -5.14
CA GLY A 150 2.26 14.97 -5.31
C GLY A 150 3.19 15.14 -6.53
N ALA A 151 3.56 16.40 -6.79
CA ALA A 151 4.39 16.77 -7.95
C ALA A 151 5.81 16.20 -7.85
N ARG A 152 6.40 16.16 -6.65
CA ARG A 152 7.74 15.64 -6.41
C ARG A 152 7.86 14.15 -6.77
N CYS A 153 6.87 13.34 -6.38
CA CYS A 153 6.86 11.92 -6.74
C CYS A 153 6.72 11.69 -8.25
N ARG A 154 5.93 12.52 -8.94
CA ARG A 154 5.80 12.45 -10.42
C ARG A 154 7.11 12.78 -11.11
N ALA A 155 7.76 13.89 -10.72
CA ALA A 155 9.06 14.28 -11.26
C ALA A 155 10.14 13.21 -11.01
N ALA A 156 10.17 12.62 -9.81
CA ALA A 156 11.09 11.53 -9.50
C ALA A 156 10.81 10.26 -10.32
N PHE A 157 9.54 9.94 -10.61
CA PHE A 157 9.18 8.82 -11.48
C PHE A 157 9.64 9.05 -12.92
N GLU A 158 9.48 10.27 -13.44
CA GLU A 158 9.97 10.63 -14.77
C GLU A 158 11.50 10.52 -14.87
N ALA A 159 12.22 10.97 -13.85
CA ALA A 159 13.68 10.81 -13.77
C ALA A 159 14.09 9.34 -13.74
N LEU A 160 13.40 8.51 -12.94
CA LEU A 160 13.62 7.07 -12.92
C LEU A 160 13.38 6.44 -14.30
N ALA A 161 12.25 6.76 -14.94
CA ALA A 161 11.88 6.22 -16.25
C ALA A 161 12.90 6.58 -17.34
N LYS A 162 13.47 7.78 -17.31
CA LYS A 162 14.56 8.19 -18.20
C LYS A 162 15.83 7.38 -17.95
N SER A 163 16.11 7.01 -16.70
CA SER A 163 17.35 6.31 -16.33
C SER A 163 17.30 4.79 -16.59
N VAL A 164 16.19 4.13 -16.25
CA VAL A 164 16.09 2.65 -16.30
C VAL A 164 15.09 2.13 -17.34
N GLY A 165 14.42 3.02 -18.07
CA GLY A 165 13.32 2.70 -18.98
C GLY A 165 11.97 2.65 -18.26
N SER A 166 10.90 2.98 -19.01
CA SER A 166 9.53 3.07 -18.49
C SER A 166 9.02 1.75 -17.89
N SER A 167 9.36 0.61 -18.51
CA SER A 167 8.96 -0.72 -18.06
C SER A 167 9.50 -1.07 -16.67
N LYS A 168 10.81 -0.90 -16.45
CA LYS A 168 11.44 -1.15 -15.14
C LYS A 168 11.03 -0.11 -14.11
N ALA A 169 10.89 1.16 -14.50
CA ALA A 169 10.39 2.20 -13.61
C ALA A 169 8.98 1.88 -13.09
N ALA A 170 8.10 1.38 -13.95
CA ALA A 170 6.76 0.93 -13.54
C ALA A 170 6.82 -0.23 -12.52
N SER A 171 7.75 -1.18 -12.69
CA SER A 171 7.99 -2.25 -11.70
C SER A 171 8.44 -1.68 -10.35
N VAL A 172 9.42 -0.77 -10.33
CA VAL A 172 9.88 -0.11 -9.10
C VAL A 172 8.73 0.62 -8.40
N ARG A 173 7.90 1.36 -9.15
CA ARG A 173 6.70 2.01 -8.60
C ARG A 173 5.72 1.01 -8.00
N SER A 174 5.52 -0.12 -8.67
CA SER A 174 4.62 -1.17 -8.17
C SER A 174 5.13 -1.76 -6.85
N LEU A 175 6.44 -2.00 -6.73
CA LEU A 175 7.08 -2.42 -5.47
C LEU A 175 6.89 -1.38 -4.35
N CYS A 176 7.04 -0.09 -4.67
CA CYS A 176 6.82 0.98 -3.70
C CYS A 176 5.36 1.03 -3.20
N TRP A 177 4.39 0.85 -4.09
CA TRP A 177 2.97 0.71 -3.69
C TRP A 177 2.72 -0.55 -2.87
N ALA A 178 3.27 -1.69 -3.29
CA ALA A 178 3.14 -2.96 -2.57
C ALA A 178 3.67 -2.86 -1.13
N LEU A 179 4.82 -2.22 -0.93
CA LEU A 179 5.37 -2.04 0.41
C LEU A 179 4.67 -0.93 1.20
N LEU A 180 4.14 0.11 0.54
CA LEU A 180 3.28 1.10 1.21
C LEU A 180 2.02 0.43 1.79
N TRP A 181 1.43 -0.53 1.06
CA TRP A 181 0.39 -1.37 1.62
C TRP A 181 0.91 -2.20 2.80
N GLY A 182 2.02 -2.93 2.59
CA GLY A 182 2.57 -3.86 3.59
C GLY A 182 2.87 -3.18 4.93
N LYS A 183 3.50 -2.01 4.89
CA LYS A 183 3.83 -1.24 6.10
C LYS A 183 2.58 -0.67 6.78
N THR A 184 1.62 -0.13 6.02
CA THR A 184 0.40 0.47 6.60
C THR A 184 -0.45 -0.60 7.27
N THR A 185 -0.59 -1.77 6.63
CA THR A 185 -1.28 -2.92 7.20
C THR A 185 -0.52 -3.46 8.41
N GLY A 186 0.79 -3.66 8.32
CA GLY A 186 1.60 -4.18 9.43
C GLY A 186 1.59 -3.28 10.67
N ASN A 187 1.64 -1.96 10.49
CA ASN A 187 1.52 -1.00 11.59
C ASN A 187 0.11 -1.00 12.21
N SER A 188 -0.93 -1.16 11.40
CA SER A 188 -2.30 -1.31 11.90
C SER A 188 -2.46 -2.58 12.75
N ILE A 189 -1.91 -3.70 12.29
CA ILE A 189 -1.89 -4.96 13.04
C ILE A 189 -1.10 -4.82 14.35
N ASN A 190 0.08 -4.19 14.30
CA ASN A 190 0.88 -3.94 15.51
C ASN A 190 0.17 -3.04 16.51
N THR A 191 -0.58 -2.04 16.04
CA THR A 191 -1.39 -1.16 16.90
C THR A 191 -2.44 -1.97 17.65
N VAL A 192 -3.19 -2.82 16.94
CA VAL A 192 -4.19 -3.69 17.55
C VAL A 192 -3.56 -4.72 18.50
N ARG A 193 -2.45 -5.35 18.10
CA ARG A 193 -1.67 -6.26 18.97
C ARG A 193 -1.22 -5.56 20.25
N GLY A 194 -0.77 -4.31 20.16
CA GLY A 194 -0.39 -3.50 21.30
C GLY A 194 -1.55 -3.27 22.29
N LYS A 195 -2.76 -3.07 21.78
CA LYS A 195 -3.98 -2.97 22.61
C LYS A 195 -4.30 -4.29 23.31
N PHE A 196 -4.15 -5.44 22.64
CA PHE A 196 -4.30 -6.76 23.26
C PHE A 196 -3.27 -6.98 24.38
N VAL A 197 -1.99 -6.76 24.11
CA VAL A 197 -0.91 -6.98 25.09
C VAL A 197 -1.02 -6.03 26.29
N SER A 198 -1.44 -4.78 26.08
CA SER A 198 -1.64 -3.81 27.15
C SER A 198 -3.01 -3.89 27.82
N LEU A 199 -3.86 -4.87 27.44
CA LEU A 199 -5.23 -5.05 27.93
C LEU A 199 -6.14 -3.82 27.73
N LYS A 200 -5.81 -2.92 26.80
CA LYS A 200 -6.58 -1.72 26.46
C LYS A 200 -7.69 -2.00 25.42
N LEU A 201 -8.42 -3.12 25.60
CA LEU A 201 -9.40 -3.61 24.62
C LEU A 201 -10.58 -2.64 24.41
N HIS A 202 -10.91 -1.83 25.41
CA HIS A 202 -11.97 -0.81 25.31
C HIS A 202 -11.66 0.30 24.27
N THR A 203 -10.40 0.45 23.86
CA THR A 203 -9.99 1.43 22.83
C THR A 203 -10.05 0.87 21.41
N LEU A 204 -10.49 -0.37 21.24
CA LEU A 204 -10.46 -1.08 19.98
C LEU A 204 -11.72 -0.73 19.17
N THR A 205 -11.50 -0.08 18.02
CA THR A 205 -12.60 0.32 17.14
C THR A 205 -13.09 -0.87 16.31
N PRO A 206 -14.35 -0.88 15.85
CA PRO A 206 -14.82 -1.99 15.02
C PRO A 206 -14.07 -2.11 13.69
N PHE A 207 -13.58 -0.99 13.13
CA PHE A 207 -12.71 -1.02 11.95
C PHE A 207 -11.38 -1.74 12.22
N GLU A 208 -10.74 -1.45 13.35
CA GLU A 208 -9.53 -2.15 13.79
C GLU A 208 -9.78 -3.65 14.02
N SER A 209 -10.92 -4.03 14.57
CA SER A 209 -11.31 -5.45 14.71
C SER A 209 -11.35 -6.14 13.35
N ILE A 210 -12.07 -5.56 12.38
CA ILE A 210 -12.21 -6.14 11.04
C ILE A 210 -10.83 -6.24 10.38
N MET A 211 -10.04 -5.17 10.42
CA MET A 211 -8.68 -5.15 9.90
C MET A 211 -7.80 -6.24 10.51
N PHE A 212 -7.87 -6.42 11.82
CA PHE A 212 -7.09 -7.44 12.53
C PHE A 212 -7.54 -8.85 12.19
N LEU A 213 -8.86 -9.10 12.10
CA LEU A 213 -9.39 -10.40 11.70
C LEU A 213 -9.03 -10.74 10.25
N SER A 214 -9.06 -9.76 9.34
CA SER A 214 -8.76 -9.96 7.92
C SER A 214 -7.27 -10.12 7.64
N TYR A 215 -6.39 -9.34 8.28
CA TYR A 215 -4.95 -9.33 7.96
C TYR A 215 -4.05 -9.90 9.05
N GLY A 216 -4.53 -10.05 10.29
CA GLY A 216 -3.75 -10.62 11.40
C GLY A 216 -3.18 -12.00 11.09
N PRO A 217 -3.96 -12.96 10.54
CA PRO A 217 -3.45 -14.27 10.14
C PRO A 217 -2.31 -14.18 9.12
N LEU A 218 -2.42 -13.29 8.13
CA LEU A 218 -1.38 -13.07 7.13
C LEU A 218 -0.07 -12.60 7.78
N PHE A 219 -0.15 -11.59 8.66
CA PHE A 219 1.02 -11.05 9.35
C PHE A 219 1.62 -12.02 10.38
N LEU A 220 0.82 -12.93 10.94
CA LEU A 220 1.33 -14.05 11.74
C LEU A 220 2.17 -15.00 10.89
N VAL A 221 1.67 -15.41 9.72
CA VAL A 221 2.42 -16.27 8.79
C VAL A 221 3.71 -15.61 8.33
N ILE A 222 3.68 -14.31 7.99
CA ILE A 222 4.87 -13.53 7.66
C ILE A 222 5.87 -13.53 8.83
N GLY A 223 5.39 -13.38 10.07
CA GLY A 223 6.23 -13.45 11.26
C GLY A 223 6.94 -14.80 11.43
N ILE A 224 6.22 -15.90 11.19
CA ILE A 224 6.79 -17.26 11.23
C ILE A 224 7.83 -17.42 10.12
N PHE A 225 7.49 -17.04 8.88
CA PHE A 225 8.41 -17.12 7.75
C PHE A 225 9.68 -16.31 7.98
N ASN A 226 9.54 -15.08 8.50
CA ASN A 226 10.68 -14.25 8.89
C ASN A 226 11.59 -14.95 9.92
N ALA A 227 11.00 -15.61 10.92
CA ALA A 227 11.78 -16.38 11.90
C ALA A 227 12.54 -17.55 11.26
N MET A 228 11.96 -18.21 10.25
CA MET A 228 12.60 -19.31 9.52
C MET A 228 13.79 -18.84 8.67
N ILE A 229 13.67 -17.70 7.97
CA ILE A 229 14.70 -17.22 7.03
C ILE A 229 15.85 -16.47 7.71
N LYS A 230 15.74 -16.13 8.99
CA LYS A 230 16.75 -15.37 9.76
C LYS A 230 18.16 -15.97 9.72
N ARG A 231 18.25 -17.30 9.53
CA ARG A 231 19.53 -18.03 9.43
C ARG A 231 19.78 -18.63 8.04
N ALA A 232 18.92 -18.33 7.06
CA ALA A 232 19.10 -18.86 5.72
C ALA A 232 20.37 -18.26 5.07
N PRO A 233 21.16 -19.03 4.31
CA PRO A 233 22.36 -18.51 3.64
C PRO A 233 22.00 -17.54 2.51
N ALA A 234 23.02 -16.98 1.86
CA ALA A 234 22.82 -16.29 0.59
C ALA A 234 22.20 -17.23 -0.45
N ILE A 235 21.32 -16.70 -1.30
CA ILE A 235 20.59 -17.47 -2.29
C ILE A 235 20.84 -16.93 -3.70
N PRO A 236 20.77 -17.79 -4.73
CA PRO A 236 20.85 -17.33 -6.11
C PRO A 236 19.62 -16.48 -6.48
N GLY A 237 19.79 -15.58 -7.44
CA GLY A 237 18.76 -14.61 -7.84
C GLY A 237 17.43 -15.26 -8.25
N TRP A 238 17.47 -16.38 -8.99
CA TRP A 238 16.24 -17.07 -9.40
C TRP A 238 15.42 -17.58 -8.20
N PHE A 239 16.08 -18.01 -7.12
CA PHE A 239 15.40 -18.48 -5.92
C PHE A 239 14.79 -17.30 -5.15
N SER A 240 15.47 -16.15 -5.12
CA SER A 240 14.92 -14.90 -4.58
C SER A 240 13.67 -14.47 -5.35
N THR A 241 13.69 -14.56 -6.68
CA THR A 241 12.52 -14.33 -7.53
C THR A 241 11.35 -15.23 -7.15
N LEU A 242 11.58 -16.54 -6.95
CA LEU A 242 10.52 -17.48 -6.56
C LEU A 242 9.92 -17.14 -5.19
N ILE A 243 10.75 -16.75 -4.21
CA ILE A 243 10.27 -16.28 -2.91
C ILE A 243 9.38 -15.05 -3.09
N GLY A 244 9.79 -14.08 -3.90
CA GLY A 244 9.01 -12.88 -4.19
C GLY A 244 7.64 -13.19 -4.81
N VAL A 245 7.60 -14.10 -5.80
CA VAL A 245 6.35 -14.57 -6.41
C VAL A 245 5.46 -15.31 -5.41
N PHE A 246 6.06 -16.13 -4.55
CA PHE A 246 5.31 -16.86 -3.51
C PHE A 246 4.71 -15.89 -2.49
N LEU A 247 5.44 -14.86 -2.07
CA LEU A 247 4.96 -13.80 -1.17
C LEU A 247 3.91 -12.90 -1.84
N TRP A 248 3.96 -12.75 -3.17
CA TRP A 248 2.95 -12.01 -3.94
C TRP A 248 1.57 -12.67 -3.85
N LEU A 249 1.48 -14.01 -3.89
CA LEU A 249 0.21 -14.75 -3.90
C LEU A 249 -0.74 -14.39 -2.73
N PRO A 250 -0.34 -14.52 -1.45
CA PRO A 250 -1.21 -14.19 -0.34
C PRO A 250 -1.52 -12.68 -0.29
N GLN A 251 -0.58 -11.83 -0.71
CA GLN A 251 -0.83 -10.38 -0.81
C GLN A 251 -1.90 -10.07 -1.86
N ALA A 252 -1.81 -10.64 -3.06
CA ALA A 252 -2.81 -10.50 -4.11
C ALA A 252 -4.18 -11.04 -3.68
N ALA A 253 -4.21 -12.20 -3.00
CA ALA A 253 -5.44 -12.81 -2.50
C ALA A 253 -6.21 -11.91 -1.52
N HIS A 254 -5.53 -11.04 -0.76
CA HIS A 254 -6.19 -10.09 0.13
C HIS A 254 -6.44 -8.73 -0.53
N ILE A 255 -5.49 -8.20 -1.30
CA ILE A 255 -5.61 -6.88 -1.91
C ILE A 255 -6.68 -6.87 -3.00
N PHE A 256 -6.73 -7.90 -3.86
CA PHE A 256 -7.58 -7.87 -5.04
C PHE A 256 -9.08 -7.83 -4.70
N PRO A 257 -9.62 -8.71 -3.83
CA PRO A 257 -11.04 -8.65 -3.46
C PRO A 257 -11.41 -7.33 -2.79
N ILE A 258 -10.57 -6.86 -1.85
CA ILE A 258 -10.83 -5.61 -1.12
C ILE A 258 -10.73 -4.39 -2.03
N GLY A 259 -9.81 -4.41 -3.01
CA GLY A 259 -9.72 -3.39 -4.03
C GLY A 259 -10.97 -3.33 -4.91
N LEU A 260 -11.51 -4.48 -5.32
CA LEU A 260 -12.76 -4.53 -6.09
C LEU A 260 -13.95 -4.01 -5.28
N ILE A 261 -14.06 -4.42 -4.00
CA ILE A 261 -15.08 -3.91 -3.09
C ILE A 261 -14.94 -2.39 -2.94
N SER A 262 -13.73 -1.90 -2.71
CA SER A 262 -13.47 -0.47 -2.57
C SER A 262 -13.84 0.31 -3.83
N LEU A 263 -13.61 -0.27 -5.01
CA LEU A 263 -13.99 0.32 -6.29
C LEU A 263 -15.52 0.40 -6.41
N ILE A 264 -16.23 -0.67 -6.07
CA ILE A 264 -17.70 -0.71 -6.05
C ILE A 264 -18.25 0.36 -5.09
N LEU A 265 -17.74 0.43 -3.86
CA LEU A 265 -18.16 1.43 -2.87
C LEU A 265 -17.96 2.86 -3.40
N ARG A 266 -16.84 3.12 -4.09
CA ARG A 266 -16.51 4.44 -4.64
C ARG A 266 -17.32 4.82 -5.86
N LEU A 267 -17.55 3.90 -6.79
CA LEU A 267 -18.27 4.19 -8.03
C LEU A 267 -19.78 4.20 -7.83
N ILE A 268 -20.29 3.32 -6.98
CA ILE A 268 -21.74 3.12 -6.83
C ILE A 268 -22.25 3.86 -5.61
N ILE A 269 -21.63 3.74 -4.43
CA ILE A 269 -22.25 4.25 -3.20
C ILE A 269 -21.91 5.73 -2.95
N ALA A 270 -20.65 6.13 -3.16
CA ALA A 270 -20.21 7.50 -2.88
C ALA A 270 -21.06 8.60 -3.56
N PRO A 271 -21.47 8.47 -4.84
CA PRO A 271 -22.30 9.47 -5.51
C PRO A 271 -23.69 9.65 -4.89
N PHE A 272 -24.28 8.61 -4.31
CA PHE A 272 -25.64 8.68 -3.75
C PHE A 272 -25.66 9.09 -2.28
N VAL A 273 -24.58 8.84 -1.54
CA VAL A 273 -24.51 9.09 -0.09
C VAL A 273 -23.71 10.36 0.24
N GLY A 274 -23.13 11.03 -0.76
CA GLY A 274 -22.33 12.24 -0.56
C GLY A 274 -21.04 11.98 0.25
N LEU A 275 -20.58 10.72 0.26
CA LEU A 275 -19.38 10.34 1.01
C LEU A 275 -18.13 10.74 0.23
N SER A 276 -17.28 11.55 0.85
CA SER A 276 -15.89 11.70 0.42
C SER A 276 -15.10 10.46 0.85
N LEU A 277 -15.29 9.34 0.14
CA LEU A 277 -14.50 8.12 0.32
C LEU A 277 -13.12 8.24 -0.32
#